data_AF-A0A820ED35-F1
#
_entry.id   AF-A0A820ED35-F1
#
_cell.length_a   1.000
_cell.length_b   1.000
_cell.length_c   1.000
_cell.angle_alpha   90.00
_cell.angle_beta   90.00
_cell.angle_gamma   90.00
#
_symmetry.space_group_name_H-M   'P 1'
#
loop_
_entity.id
_entity.type
_entity.pdbx_description
1 polymer ?
#
loop_
_entity_poly.entity_id
_entity_poly.type
_entity_poly.pdbx_seq_one_letter_code
_entity_poly.pdbx_strand_id
1 'polypeptide(L)'
;LSLLFQKGNGLGLIFGNLTASPNSSLTVLGGSLQANQIYQFMVYMENRKNSSIQATGYVLVTIEVTHPQLIAVGCVISSMCVPNLEFQLLNPTTQVALFTICIGTCTNLQSIKWNIYQGSDNSTSSNYTQWTLFNQTSSYENIWFFGTNTSNFTATDLLFLNNLQISMWRFEVVYTFVSETSTSALNFIINQPPSNGSCSINPLNGTMTTLFTMVCPDWYDVDGIQDYSLYGMLSFHYELTFSHLVILAWTTDISQRTIIAFSSEYNFQVRLPAGDNETSLLNLVVYVRDVVGSVTQVNISSVNVIADLVVINDLIDKVTNSSSTITNNAIVRLLSSGNQNVVGQMIISLSQELNQMNGENLNKAISSGISAVDISVSSLGSQSLQQTSILLNESALVNYNTELNSLANVRDYLVTFITNLLITTSNSIILQSSSLVQLTQATNQLTRKTLMLVSNRCYELSAALYAIFEKISYEDARSASNQLFQCATNLLNVKYINLVLSLLYQTHIQ
;
A
#
# COMPACT_ATOMS: atom_id res chain seq x y z
N LEU A 1 28.64 22.56 -13.73
CA LEU A 1 27.90 21.80 -14.75
C LEU A 1 28.09 22.58 -16.04
N SER A 2 28.72 21.97 -17.03
CA SER A 2 29.13 22.65 -18.26
C SER A 2 28.38 22.01 -19.42
N LEU A 3 27.64 22.79 -20.20
CA LEU A 3 26.94 22.30 -21.38
C LEU A 3 27.76 22.66 -22.63
N LEU A 4 28.05 21.65 -23.44
CA LEU A 4 28.78 21.78 -24.70
C LEU A 4 27.82 21.49 -25.86
N PHE A 5 27.76 22.41 -26.80
CA PHE A 5 27.07 22.26 -28.08
C PHE A 5 28.08 21.82 -29.12
N GLN A 6 27.81 20.79 -29.93
CA GLN A 6 28.69 20.44 -31.05
C GLN A 6 27.89 20.27 -32.36
N LYS A 7 28.22 21.08 -33.37
CA LYS A 7 27.69 20.97 -34.74
C LYS A 7 28.69 20.20 -35.59
N GLY A 8 28.53 18.89 -35.74
CA GLY A 8 29.43 18.04 -36.52
C GLY A 8 30.90 18.15 -36.10
N ASN A 9 31.84 18.12 -37.04
CA ASN A 9 33.30 18.24 -36.78
C ASN A 9 33.77 19.67 -36.42
N GLY A 10 32.87 20.58 -36.04
CA GLY A 10 33.19 21.97 -35.68
C GLY A 10 33.31 22.23 -34.18
N LEU A 11 34.07 23.28 -33.83
CA LEU A 11 34.28 23.81 -32.47
C LEU A 11 32.96 24.00 -31.70
N GLY A 12 32.88 23.42 -30.51
CA GLY A 12 31.68 23.47 -29.69
C GLY A 12 31.47 24.81 -28.98
N LEU A 13 30.20 25.22 -28.83
CA LEU A 13 29.80 26.43 -28.10
C LEU A 13 29.46 26.06 -26.64
N ILE A 14 30.05 26.74 -25.68
CA ILE A 14 29.78 26.54 -24.24
C ILE A 14 28.72 27.53 -23.80
N PHE A 15 27.56 27.05 -23.35
CA PHE A 15 26.50 27.88 -22.77
C PHE A 15 26.52 27.79 -21.24
N GLY A 16 27.30 28.67 -20.62
CA GLY A 16 27.25 28.94 -19.18
C GLY A 16 27.83 27.86 -18.25
N ASN A 17 28.06 28.26 -17.00
CA ASN A 17 28.44 27.37 -15.90
C ASN A 17 27.26 27.33 -14.92
N LEU A 18 26.46 26.27 -14.98
CA LEU A 18 25.28 26.13 -14.13
C LEU A 18 25.73 25.66 -12.73
N THR A 19 25.35 26.43 -11.70
CA THR A 19 25.46 25.98 -10.30
C THR A 19 24.37 24.96 -10.04
N ALA A 20 24.75 23.77 -9.57
CA ALA A 20 23.84 22.65 -9.30
C ALA A 20 22.67 23.07 -8.40
N SER A 21 21.53 23.36 -9.02
CA SER A 21 20.21 23.46 -8.43
C SER A 21 19.35 22.35 -9.05
N PRO A 22 18.47 21.69 -8.30
CA PRO A 22 17.55 20.69 -8.84
C PRO A 22 16.64 21.22 -9.97
N ASN A 23 16.55 22.55 -10.14
CA ASN A 23 15.74 23.21 -11.18
C ASN A 23 16.60 23.98 -12.20
N SER A 24 17.78 23.46 -12.56
CA SER A 24 18.63 24.10 -13.57
C SER A 24 18.01 23.91 -14.96
N SER A 25 17.46 24.98 -15.56
CA SER A 25 16.96 24.97 -16.93
C SER A 25 17.88 25.76 -17.87
N LEU A 26 17.98 25.31 -19.12
CA LEU A 26 18.64 26.03 -20.20
C LEU A 26 17.59 26.40 -21.24
N THR A 27 17.45 27.69 -21.52
CA THR A 27 16.59 28.18 -22.60
C THR A 27 17.44 28.56 -23.79
N VAL A 28 17.26 27.85 -24.90
CA VAL A 28 17.88 28.20 -26.19
C VAL A 28 16.88 29.02 -26.99
N LEU A 29 17.29 30.22 -27.42
CA LEU A 29 16.43 31.07 -28.26
C LEU A 29 16.26 30.42 -29.63
N GLY A 30 15.02 30.33 -30.13
CA GLY A 30 14.68 29.62 -31.36
C GLY A 30 15.44 30.08 -32.61
N GLY A 31 15.87 31.36 -32.67
CA GLY A 31 16.71 31.85 -33.77
C GLY A 31 18.15 31.30 -33.78
N SER A 32 18.57 30.57 -32.75
CA SER A 32 19.93 30.02 -32.61
C SER A 32 20.09 28.66 -33.30
N LEU A 33 18.98 28.01 -33.68
CA LEU A 33 18.98 26.69 -34.28
C LEU A 33 18.34 26.76 -35.67
N GLN A 34 18.96 26.08 -36.63
CA GLN A 34 18.46 25.98 -38.01
C GLN A 34 17.49 24.81 -38.12
N ALA A 35 16.40 25.02 -38.83
CA ALA A 35 15.43 23.98 -39.09
C ALA A 35 15.99 22.86 -39.98
N ASN A 36 15.38 21.67 -39.88
CA ASN A 36 15.77 20.40 -40.49
C ASN A 36 17.21 19.95 -40.17
N GLN A 37 17.70 20.31 -38.99
CA GLN A 37 18.99 19.83 -38.48
C GLN A 37 18.80 19.06 -37.18
N ILE A 38 19.61 18.02 -37.01
CA ILE A 38 19.76 17.29 -35.76
C ILE A 38 20.90 17.96 -34.98
N TYR A 39 20.59 18.37 -33.76
CA TYR A 39 21.55 18.92 -32.81
C TYR A 39 21.81 17.92 -31.70
N GLN A 40 23.08 17.82 -31.29
CA GLN A 40 23.45 17.07 -30.11
C GLN A 40 23.74 18.04 -28.96
N PHE A 41 22.96 17.94 -27.90
CA PHE A 41 23.17 18.64 -26.65
C PHE A 41 23.93 17.73 -25.70
N MET A 42 25.13 18.13 -25.32
CA MET A 42 25.95 17.40 -24.35
C MET A 42 25.89 18.10 -22.99
N VAL A 43 25.47 17.36 -21.97
CA VAL A 43 25.54 17.79 -20.58
C VAL A 43 26.75 17.12 -19.94
N TYR A 44 27.74 17.92 -19.55
CA TYR A 44 28.90 17.45 -18.81
C TYR A 44 28.80 17.85 -17.34
N MET A 45 28.88 16.84 -16.47
CA MET A 45 28.84 16.97 -15.03
C MET A 45 30.15 16.49 -14.42
N GLU A 46 30.69 17.28 -13.50
CA GLU A 46 31.91 16.97 -12.77
C GLU A 46 31.65 17.17 -11.28
N ASN A 47 32.07 16.21 -10.47
CA ASN A 47 31.91 16.30 -9.03
C ASN A 47 32.85 17.38 -8.47
N ARG A 48 32.27 18.38 -7.79
CA ARG A 48 33.01 19.53 -7.23
C ARG A 48 34.14 19.16 -6.28
N LYS A 49 34.05 18.01 -5.59
CA LYS A 49 35.06 17.55 -4.62
C LYS A 49 36.06 16.58 -5.25
N ASN A 50 35.73 15.97 -6.38
CA ASN A 50 36.55 14.95 -7.02
C ASN A 50 36.38 15.00 -8.54
N SER A 51 37.29 15.70 -9.22
CA SER A 51 37.28 15.90 -10.68
C SER A 51 37.41 14.62 -11.49
N SER A 52 37.84 13.51 -10.88
CA SER A 52 37.85 12.18 -11.51
C SER A 52 36.45 11.58 -11.68
N ILE A 53 35.44 12.07 -10.95
CA ILE A 53 34.05 11.60 -11.06
C ILE A 53 33.32 12.53 -12.02
N GLN A 54 33.08 12.01 -13.23
CA GLN A 54 32.47 12.75 -14.33
C GLN A 54 31.30 11.95 -14.90
N ALA A 55 30.26 12.65 -15.35
CA ALA A 55 29.13 12.06 -16.06
C ALA A 55 28.82 12.91 -17.29
N THR A 56 28.57 12.25 -18.42
CA THR A 56 28.22 12.93 -19.67
C THR A 56 26.90 12.38 -20.18
N GLY A 57 25.94 13.26 -20.42
CA GLY A 57 24.66 12.94 -21.06
C GLY A 57 24.59 13.56 -22.44
N TYR A 58 23.88 12.92 -23.36
CA TYR A 58 23.64 13.42 -24.71
C TYR A 58 22.14 13.42 -24.99
N VAL A 59 21.65 14.49 -25.61
CA VAL A 59 20.29 14.58 -26.13
C VAL A 59 20.36 14.98 -27.59
N LEU A 60 19.76 14.19 -28.48
CA LEU A 60 19.62 14.52 -29.89
C LEU A 60 18.27 15.22 -30.08
N VAL A 61 18.29 16.41 -30.68
CA VAL A 61 17.09 17.21 -30.93
C VAL A 61 17.06 17.57 -32.41
N THR A 62 16.01 17.15 -33.10
CA THR A 62 15.73 17.59 -34.46
C THR A 62 14.88 18.85 -34.39
N ILE A 63 15.30 19.92 -35.05
CA ILE A 63 14.47 21.13 -35.20
C ILE A 63 13.69 20.98 -36.47
N GLU A 64 12.37 20.84 -36.38
CA GLU A 64 11.50 20.77 -37.53
C GLU A 64 11.05 22.18 -37.97
N VAL A 65 10.78 22.37 -39.27
CA VAL A 65 10.31 23.64 -39.85
C VAL A 65 8.87 23.94 -39.45
N THR A 66 8.10 22.90 -39.17
CA THR A 66 6.70 22.97 -38.76
C THR A 66 6.60 23.59 -37.37
N HIS A 67 5.52 24.30 -37.09
CA HIS A 67 5.15 24.73 -35.74
C HIS A 67 4.05 23.80 -35.21
N PRO A 68 4.25 22.46 -35.14
CA PRO A 68 3.24 21.61 -34.57
C PRO A 68 3.06 22.06 -33.12
N GLN A 69 1.80 22.15 -32.71
CA GLN A 69 1.50 22.56 -31.35
C GLN A 69 2.17 21.63 -30.35
N LEU A 70 2.80 22.21 -29.34
CA LEU A 70 3.57 21.44 -28.40
C LEU A 70 2.62 20.68 -27.46
N ILE A 71 2.59 19.35 -27.59
CA ILE A 71 1.80 18.48 -26.73
C ILE A 71 2.70 17.95 -25.61
N ALA A 72 2.43 18.36 -24.39
CA ALA A 72 3.06 17.80 -23.21
C ALA A 72 2.23 16.61 -22.71
N VAL A 73 2.90 15.49 -22.45
CA VAL A 73 2.30 14.30 -21.81
C VAL A 73 2.83 14.23 -20.37
N GLY A 74 1.97 13.98 -19.41
CA GLY A 74 2.33 13.77 -18.01
C GLY A 74 1.59 12.59 -17.40
N CYS A 75 2.12 12.09 -16.28
CA CYS A 75 1.43 11.10 -15.45
C CYS A 75 0.57 11.80 -14.41
N VAL A 76 -0.64 11.28 -14.16
CA VAL A 76 -1.49 11.73 -13.05
C VAL A 76 -0.80 11.45 -11.71
N ILE A 77 -0.15 10.29 -11.59
CA ILE A 77 0.70 9.96 -10.44
C ILE A 77 2.11 10.49 -10.76
N SER A 78 2.51 11.56 -10.09
CA SER A 78 3.77 12.25 -10.38
C SER A 78 5.01 11.36 -10.21
N SER A 79 4.99 10.40 -9.29
CA SER A 79 6.09 9.45 -9.09
C SER A 79 6.31 8.49 -10.27
N MET A 80 5.32 8.29 -11.14
CA MET A 80 5.44 7.45 -12.35
C MET A 80 6.12 8.14 -13.52
N CYS A 81 6.20 9.47 -13.50
CA CYS A 81 6.82 10.28 -14.56
C CYS A 81 7.96 11.10 -13.96
N VAL A 82 9.16 10.51 -13.90
CA VAL A 82 10.38 11.23 -13.57
C VAL A 82 10.81 12.05 -14.79
N PRO A 83 11.02 13.38 -14.65
CA PRO A 83 11.39 14.21 -15.78
C PRO A 83 12.77 13.84 -16.34
N ASN A 84 12.88 13.84 -17.67
CA ASN A 84 14.13 13.68 -18.44
C ASN A 84 14.73 12.27 -18.52
N LEU A 85 13.92 11.21 -18.43
CA LEU A 85 14.33 9.85 -18.77
C LEU A 85 13.69 9.41 -20.09
N GLU A 86 14.45 8.67 -20.91
CA GLU A 86 13.94 8.05 -22.14
C GLU A 86 12.84 7.01 -21.84
N PHE A 87 12.97 6.34 -20.70
CA PHE A 87 12.02 5.36 -20.18
C PHE A 87 11.71 5.63 -18.70
N GLN A 88 10.44 5.48 -18.35
CA GLN A 88 9.94 5.48 -16.98
C GLN A 88 9.86 4.05 -16.46
N LEU A 89 10.16 3.81 -15.20
CA LEU A 89 9.98 2.49 -14.59
C LEU A 89 8.52 2.31 -14.17
N LEU A 90 7.98 1.13 -14.46
CA LEU A 90 6.59 0.79 -14.19
C LEU A 90 6.50 -0.55 -13.46
N ASN A 91 5.93 -0.56 -12.27
CA ASN A 91 5.52 -1.81 -11.64
C ASN A 91 4.34 -2.41 -12.43
N PRO A 92 4.40 -3.68 -12.86
CA PRO A 92 3.34 -4.32 -13.65
C PRO A 92 1.97 -4.38 -12.95
N THR A 93 1.90 -4.25 -11.61
CA THR A 93 0.62 -4.21 -10.88
C THR A 93 -0.01 -2.81 -10.84
N THR A 94 0.67 -1.80 -11.37
CA THR A 94 0.21 -0.41 -11.34
C THR A 94 -0.51 -0.01 -12.63
N GLN A 95 -1.63 0.69 -12.49
CA GLN A 95 -2.31 1.32 -13.63
C GLN A 95 -1.53 2.55 -14.13
N VAL A 96 -1.51 2.77 -15.43
CA VAL A 96 -0.90 3.96 -16.05
C VAL A 96 -1.99 4.98 -16.36
N ALA A 97 -2.03 6.07 -15.60
CA ALA A 97 -2.93 7.19 -15.85
C ALA A 97 -2.14 8.39 -16.38
N LEU A 98 -2.44 8.79 -17.61
CA LEU A 98 -1.76 9.88 -18.33
C LEU A 98 -2.74 11.02 -18.62
N PHE A 99 -2.20 12.22 -18.69
CA PHE A 99 -2.91 13.38 -19.21
C PHE A 99 -2.04 14.10 -20.22
N THR A 100 -2.70 14.88 -21.08
CA THR A 100 -2.02 15.68 -22.09
C THR A 100 -2.48 17.12 -22.04
N ILE A 101 -1.53 18.02 -22.23
CA ILE A 101 -1.79 19.46 -22.28
C ILE A 101 -1.15 19.97 -23.56
N CYS A 102 -1.96 20.66 -24.35
CA CYS A 102 -1.48 21.40 -25.49
C CYS A 102 -0.99 22.78 -25.01
N ILE A 103 0.29 23.07 -25.26
CA ILE A 103 0.97 24.30 -24.83
C ILE A 103 1.01 25.28 -26.01
N GLY A 104 0.30 26.40 -25.88
CA GLY A 104 0.18 27.43 -26.91
C GLY A 104 -1.28 27.66 -27.32
N THR A 105 -1.50 28.13 -28.55
CA THR A 105 -2.84 28.43 -29.09
C THR A 105 -3.45 27.20 -29.75
N CYS A 106 -4.15 26.38 -28.96
CA CYS A 106 -4.74 25.12 -29.42
C CYS A 106 -6.15 25.25 -29.99
N THR A 107 -6.28 26.17 -30.94
CA THR A 107 -7.53 26.40 -31.67
C THR A 107 -7.69 25.37 -32.79
N ASN A 108 -8.94 24.96 -33.07
CA ASN A 108 -9.29 24.05 -34.18
C ASN A 108 -8.79 22.60 -34.02
N LEU A 109 -8.75 22.09 -32.79
CA LEU A 109 -8.56 20.67 -32.51
C LEU A 109 -9.73 19.86 -33.09
N GLN A 110 -9.43 18.86 -33.91
CA GLN A 110 -10.43 17.95 -34.49
C GLN A 110 -10.56 16.68 -33.66
N SER A 111 -9.45 16.07 -33.27
CA SER A 111 -9.46 14.82 -32.50
C SER A 111 -8.18 14.62 -31.70
N ILE A 112 -8.29 13.85 -30.63
CA ILE A 112 -7.18 13.30 -29.86
C ILE A 112 -7.29 11.79 -30.00
N LYS A 113 -6.16 11.11 -30.17
CA LYS A 113 -6.09 9.65 -30.20
C LYS A 113 -4.83 9.15 -29.50
N TRP A 114 -4.98 8.12 -28.68
CA TRP A 114 -3.88 7.38 -28.09
C TRP A 114 -3.58 6.13 -28.89
N ASN A 115 -2.29 5.94 -29.19
CA ASN A 115 -1.73 4.74 -29.80
C ASN A 115 -0.80 4.08 -28.78
N ILE A 116 -0.99 2.78 -28.55
CA ILE A 116 -0.19 1.99 -27.62
C ILE A 116 0.73 1.09 -28.43
N TYR A 117 2.00 1.06 -28.08
CA TYR A 117 3.02 0.26 -28.74
C TYR A 117 3.72 -0.65 -27.74
N GLN A 118 4.06 -1.84 -28.20
CA GLN A 118 4.98 -2.76 -27.54
C GLN A 118 6.38 -2.59 -28.13
N GLY A 119 7.39 -2.56 -27.27
CA GLY A 119 8.79 -2.49 -27.66
C GLY A 119 9.45 -3.87 -27.69
N SER A 120 10.37 -4.08 -28.63
CA SER A 120 11.25 -5.24 -28.65
C SER A 120 12.71 -4.82 -28.82
N ASP A 121 13.60 -5.42 -28.03
CA ASP A 121 15.04 -5.27 -28.19
C ASP A 121 15.51 -6.06 -29.40
N ASN A 122 15.97 -5.35 -30.43
CA ASN A 122 16.56 -6.00 -31.59
C ASN A 122 18.04 -6.23 -31.28
N SER A 123 18.39 -7.48 -30.91
CA SER A 123 19.72 -7.91 -30.46
C SER A 123 20.83 -7.82 -31.52
N THR A 124 20.61 -7.12 -32.63
CA THR A 124 21.54 -6.98 -33.74
C THR A 124 21.81 -5.51 -34.07
N SER A 125 22.86 -4.98 -33.44
CA SER A 125 23.69 -3.84 -33.91
C SER A 125 23.15 -2.40 -33.89
N SER A 126 21.96 -2.11 -33.38
CA SER A 126 21.53 -0.72 -33.16
C SER A 126 20.78 -0.54 -31.84
N ASN A 127 21.21 0.42 -31.01
CA ASN A 127 20.62 0.81 -29.71
C ASN A 127 19.22 1.46 -29.85
N TYR A 128 18.35 0.99 -30.74
CA TYR A 128 17.02 1.56 -30.94
C TYR A 128 15.94 0.52 -30.67
N THR A 129 15.02 0.83 -29.77
CA THR A 129 13.83 0.02 -29.49
C THR A 129 12.90 0.03 -30.70
N GLN A 130 12.54 -1.15 -31.20
CA GLN A 130 11.56 -1.26 -32.28
C GLN A 130 10.15 -1.26 -31.68
N TRP A 131 9.35 -0.26 -32.06
CA TRP A 131 7.97 -0.10 -31.61
C TRP A 131 6.98 -0.74 -32.58
N THR A 132 6.17 -1.67 -32.08
CA THR A 132 5.09 -2.31 -32.84
C THR A 132 3.75 -1.90 -32.24
N LEU A 133 2.79 -1.50 -33.07
CA LEU A 133 1.46 -1.09 -32.60
C LEU A 133 0.76 -2.26 -31.91
N PHE A 134 0.19 -2.00 -30.74
CA PHE A 134 -0.62 -2.98 -30.01
C PHE A 134 -2.01 -3.07 -30.64
N ASN A 135 -2.17 -4.03 -31.56
CA ASN A 135 -3.34 -4.16 -32.44
C ASN A 135 -4.65 -4.50 -31.73
N GLN A 136 -4.63 -4.81 -30.43
CA GLN A 136 -5.82 -5.19 -29.66
C GLN A 136 -6.48 -4.01 -28.91
N THR A 137 -6.00 -2.77 -29.13
CA THR A 137 -6.47 -1.58 -28.39
C THR A 137 -8.00 -1.39 -28.48
N SER A 138 -8.60 -1.60 -29.66
CA SER A 138 -10.05 -1.48 -29.85
C SER A 138 -10.86 -2.62 -29.24
N SER A 139 -10.28 -3.82 -29.17
CA SER A 139 -10.94 -5.00 -28.58
C SER A 139 -11.04 -4.92 -27.05
N TYR A 140 -10.16 -4.14 -26.41
CA TYR A 140 -10.10 -3.96 -24.96
C TYR A 140 -10.45 -2.54 -24.50
N GLU A 141 -11.15 -1.78 -25.35
CA GLU A 141 -11.68 -0.47 -24.98
C GLU A 141 -12.71 -0.62 -23.84
N ASN A 142 -12.61 0.23 -22.82
CA ASN A 142 -13.35 0.16 -21.55
C ASN A 142 -13.10 -1.11 -20.70
N ILE A 143 -12.04 -1.87 -21.01
CA ILE A 143 -11.58 -3.02 -20.22
C ILE A 143 -10.16 -2.77 -19.75
N TRP A 144 -9.23 -2.60 -20.69
CA TRP A 144 -7.84 -2.27 -20.41
C TRP A 144 -7.54 -0.80 -20.65
N PHE A 145 -8.28 -0.16 -21.56
CA PHE A 145 -8.02 1.21 -21.99
C PHE A 145 -9.25 2.09 -21.80
N PHE A 146 -9.06 3.23 -21.16
CA PHE A 146 -10.09 4.26 -20.95
C PHE A 146 -9.59 5.60 -21.47
N GLY A 147 -10.47 6.36 -22.12
CA GLY A 147 -10.14 7.71 -22.60
C GLY A 147 -9.19 7.75 -23.82
N THR A 148 -9.15 6.67 -24.61
CA THR A 148 -8.33 6.53 -25.85
C THR A 148 -8.48 7.69 -26.84
N ASN A 149 -9.62 8.38 -26.83
CA ASN A 149 -9.90 9.52 -27.71
C ASN A 149 -10.00 10.87 -26.97
N THR A 150 -9.42 10.96 -25.77
CA THR A 150 -9.49 12.17 -24.93
C THR A 150 -8.12 12.60 -24.43
N SER A 151 -8.03 13.78 -23.81
CA SER A 151 -6.78 14.27 -23.23
C SER A 151 -6.31 13.45 -22.04
N ASN A 152 -7.22 12.73 -21.38
CA ASN A 152 -6.95 11.87 -20.23
C ASN A 152 -7.03 10.41 -20.67
N PHE A 153 -6.01 9.63 -20.35
CA PHE A 153 -5.93 8.24 -20.74
C PHE A 153 -5.59 7.38 -19.53
N THR A 154 -6.17 6.18 -19.47
CA THR A 154 -5.83 5.20 -18.45
C THR A 154 -5.68 3.83 -19.07
N ALA A 155 -4.53 3.20 -18.83
CA ALA A 155 -4.33 1.77 -19.03
C ALA A 155 -4.35 1.06 -17.68
N THR A 156 -5.14 0.00 -17.55
CA THR A 156 -5.21 -0.78 -16.31
C THR A 156 -3.99 -1.70 -16.15
N ASP A 157 -3.73 -2.13 -14.93
CA ASP A 157 -2.72 -3.13 -14.57
C ASP A 157 -2.87 -4.45 -15.36
N LEU A 158 -4.11 -4.81 -15.71
CA LEU A 158 -4.42 -5.98 -16.54
C LEU A 158 -3.69 -6.00 -17.88
N LEU A 159 -3.35 -4.84 -18.45
CA LEU A 159 -2.56 -4.78 -19.68
C LEU A 159 -1.20 -5.45 -19.47
N PHE A 160 -0.51 -5.10 -18.38
CA PHE A 160 0.85 -5.56 -18.09
C PHE A 160 0.83 -6.99 -17.55
N LEU A 161 -0.13 -7.31 -16.67
CA LEU A 161 -0.28 -8.65 -16.09
C LEU A 161 -0.62 -9.72 -17.14
N ASN A 162 -1.36 -9.38 -18.20
CA ASN A 162 -1.67 -10.33 -19.29
C ASN A 162 -0.60 -10.38 -20.38
N ASN A 163 0.41 -9.51 -20.33
CA ASN A 163 1.46 -9.40 -21.34
C ASN A 163 2.85 -9.36 -20.72
N LEU A 164 3.12 -10.29 -19.79
CA LEU A 164 4.40 -10.37 -19.04
C LEU A 164 5.63 -10.54 -19.94
N GLN A 165 5.46 -11.02 -21.18
CA GLN A 165 6.53 -11.13 -22.16
C GLN A 165 7.00 -9.77 -22.73
N ILE A 166 6.25 -8.70 -22.52
CA ILE A 166 6.54 -7.36 -23.05
C ILE A 166 7.14 -6.50 -21.95
N SER A 167 8.44 -6.23 -22.06
CA SER A 167 9.18 -5.40 -21.11
C SER A 167 9.08 -3.91 -21.36
N MET A 168 8.69 -3.48 -22.57
CA MET A 168 8.70 -2.06 -22.96
C MET A 168 7.37 -1.65 -23.58
N TRP A 169 6.87 -0.50 -23.15
CA TRP A 169 5.61 0.07 -23.62
C TRP A 169 5.79 1.53 -24.01
N ARG A 170 5.11 1.95 -25.06
CA ARG A 170 5.03 3.36 -25.46
C ARG A 170 3.58 3.78 -25.60
N PHE A 171 3.24 4.87 -24.93
CA PHE A 171 1.94 5.53 -25.00
C PHE A 171 2.12 6.83 -25.76
N GLU A 172 1.68 6.83 -27.01
CA GLU A 172 1.75 7.98 -27.89
C GLU A 172 0.38 8.62 -28.00
N VAL A 173 0.33 9.95 -27.83
CA VAL A 173 -0.84 10.75 -28.13
C VAL A 173 -0.65 11.46 -29.46
N VAL A 174 -1.74 11.51 -30.23
CA VAL A 174 -1.81 12.17 -31.53
C VAL A 174 -2.96 13.18 -31.47
N TYR A 175 -2.60 14.46 -31.58
CA TYR A 175 -3.55 15.55 -31.73
C TYR A 175 -3.69 15.87 -33.21
N THR A 176 -4.91 15.79 -33.74
CA THR A 176 -5.20 16.15 -35.12
C THR A 176 -5.88 17.52 -35.13
N PHE A 177 -5.25 18.49 -35.77
CA PHE A 177 -5.80 19.81 -36.05
C PHE A 177 -6.23 19.89 -37.52
N VAL A 178 -6.98 20.93 -37.88
CA VAL A 178 -7.43 21.14 -39.26
C VAL A 178 -6.26 21.19 -40.25
N SER A 179 -5.13 21.76 -39.85
CA SER A 179 -3.97 22.02 -40.73
C SER A 179 -2.79 21.08 -40.51
N GLU A 180 -2.73 20.39 -39.37
CA GLU A 180 -1.53 19.65 -38.95
C GLU A 180 -1.85 18.57 -37.91
N THR A 181 -0.89 17.68 -37.69
CA THR A 181 -0.93 16.67 -36.63
C THR A 181 0.26 16.88 -35.72
N SER A 182 0.05 16.84 -34.41
CA SER A 182 1.10 16.93 -33.40
C SER A 182 1.11 15.64 -32.57
N THR A 183 2.31 15.12 -32.29
CA THR A 183 2.47 13.88 -31.53
C THR A 183 3.38 14.07 -30.33
N SER A 184 3.13 13.28 -29.29
CA SER A 184 3.97 13.23 -28.09
C SER A 184 3.83 11.85 -27.46
N ALA A 185 4.83 11.39 -26.71
CA ALA A 185 4.81 10.04 -26.17
C ALA A 185 5.56 9.94 -24.83
N LEU A 186 5.17 8.94 -24.05
CA LEU A 186 5.93 8.45 -22.91
C LEU A 186 6.24 6.97 -23.10
N ASN A 187 7.48 6.59 -22.77
CA ASN A 187 7.92 5.21 -22.81
C ASN A 187 8.09 4.68 -21.38
N PHE A 188 7.72 3.43 -21.17
CA PHE A 188 7.83 2.72 -19.90
C PHE A 188 8.63 1.43 -20.10
N ILE A 189 9.42 1.07 -19.09
CA ILE A 189 10.02 -0.24 -18.92
C ILE A 189 9.36 -0.90 -17.71
N ILE A 190 8.91 -2.14 -17.87
CA ILE A 190 8.35 -2.94 -16.79
C ILE A 190 9.47 -3.29 -15.82
N ASN A 191 9.36 -2.78 -14.60
CA ASN A 191 10.29 -3.09 -13.54
C ASN A 191 10.18 -4.57 -13.16
N GLN A 192 11.32 -5.19 -12.86
CA GLN A 192 11.39 -6.56 -12.39
C GLN A 192 11.42 -6.56 -10.88
N PRO A 193 10.74 -7.50 -10.21
CA PRO A 193 10.76 -7.55 -8.76
C PRO A 193 12.12 -8.02 -8.23
N PRO A 194 12.45 -7.73 -6.95
CA PRO A 194 13.66 -8.21 -6.32
C PRO A 194 13.86 -9.71 -6.50
N SER A 195 15.09 -10.15 -6.72
CA SER A 195 15.38 -11.56 -7.03
C SER A 195 16.59 -12.10 -6.28
N ASN A 196 16.82 -13.43 -6.40
CA ASN A 196 17.96 -14.19 -5.89
C ASN A 196 18.12 -14.31 -4.36
N GLY A 197 17.32 -13.58 -3.57
CA GLY A 197 17.38 -13.66 -2.12
C GLY A 197 16.55 -14.79 -1.53
N SER A 198 16.66 -14.94 -0.21
CA SER A 198 15.82 -15.83 0.58
C SER A 198 15.39 -15.12 1.87
N CYS A 199 14.47 -15.71 2.62
CA CYS A 199 14.11 -15.24 3.96
C CYS A 199 13.99 -16.43 4.91
N SER A 200 14.41 -16.24 6.15
CA SER A 200 14.34 -17.23 7.22
C SER A 200 13.98 -16.59 8.55
N ILE A 201 13.41 -17.40 9.46
CA ILE A 201 13.05 -16.98 10.81
C ILE A 201 13.57 -17.98 11.83
N ASN A 202 14.04 -17.48 12.98
CA ASN A 202 14.49 -18.30 14.10
C ASN A 202 14.22 -17.59 15.46
N PRO A 203 13.80 -18.31 16.52
CA PRO A 203 13.47 -19.73 16.58
C PRO A 203 12.16 -20.09 15.85
N LEU A 204 11.90 -21.38 15.64
CA LEU A 204 10.62 -21.85 15.07
C LEU A 204 9.55 -22.14 16.13
N ASN A 205 9.89 -22.02 17.41
CA ASN A 205 8.98 -22.21 18.53
C ASN A 205 9.14 -21.06 19.51
N GLY A 206 8.03 -20.55 20.04
CA GLY A 206 8.05 -19.53 21.07
C GLY A 206 6.66 -19.17 21.59
N THR A 207 6.61 -18.07 22.31
CA THR A 207 5.39 -17.42 22.80
C THR A 207 5.25 -16.04 22.19
N MET A 208 4.12 -15.37 22.44
CA MET A 208 3.89 -13.98 21.98
C MET A 208 4.96 -12.99 22.46
N THR A 209 5.66 -13.28 23.57
CA THR A 209 6.73 -12.41 24.10
C THR A 209 8.13 -12.78 23.60
N THR A 210 8.27 -13.93 22.93
CA THR A 210 9.52 -14.43 22.36
C THR A 210 9.99 -13.55 21.21
N LEU A 211 11.28 -13.28 21.18
CA LEU A 211 11.91 -12.46 20.15
C LEU A 211 12.39 -13.36 19.01
N PHE A 212 11.77 -13.22 17.86
CA PHE A 212 12.12 -13.92 16.63
C PHE A 212 13.04 -13.06 15.79
N THR A 213 14.06 -13.65 15.19
CA THR A 213 14.99 -12.97 14.29
C THR A 213 14.63 -13.34 12.85
N MET A 214 14.30 -12.32 12.06
CA MET A 214 14.08 -12.39 10.63
C MET A 214 15.37 -12.04 9.90
N VAL A 215 15.78 -12.88 8.94
CA VAL A 215 16.94 -12.60 8.09
C VAL A 215 16.58 -12.89 6.64
N CYS A 216 16.71 -11.88 5.78
CA CYS A 216 16.44 -11.95 4.36
C CYS A 216 17.69 -11.62 3.52
N PRO A 217 18.70 -12.51 3.43
CA PRO A 217 19.94 -12.19 2.74
C PRO A 217 19.80 -12.23 1.22
N ASP A 218 20.78 -11.62 0.54
CA ASP A 218 21.07 -11.78 -0.89
C ASP A 218 19.98 -11.32 -1.88
N TRP A 219 19.06 -10.48 -1.43
CA TRP A 219 18.11 -9.82 -2.34
C TRP A 219 18.82 -8.78 -3.20
N TYR A 220 18.65 -8.91 -4.52
CA TYR A 220 19.18 -7.99 -5.50
C TYR A 220 18.06 -7.35 -6.31
N ASP A 221 18.15 -6.03 -6.43
CA ASP A 221 17.34 -5.21 -7.31
C ASP A 221 18.21 -4.07 -7.83
N VAL A 222 18.04 -3.68 -9.10
CA VAL A 222 18.85 -2.61 -9.73
C VAL A 222 18.54 -1.26 -9.10
N ASP A 223 17.29 -1.03 -8.71
CA ASP A 223 16.81 0.20 -8.08
C ASP A 223 16.98 0.16 -6.55
N GLY A 224 17.36 -1.00 -6.02
CA GLY A 224 17.60 -1.24 -4.60
C GLY A 224 16.36 -1.69 -3.84
N ILE A 225 16.58 -2.24 -2.65
CA ILE A 225 15.52 -2.70 -1.76
C ILE A 225 15.02 -1.54 -0.90
N GLN A 226 13.71 -1.31 -0.90
CA GLN A 226 13.05 -0.31 -0.09
C GLN A 226 12.79 -0.81 1.33
N ASP A 227 12.11 -1.95 1.46
CA ASP A 227 11.73 -2.52 2.75
C ASP A 227 11.41 -4.02 2.69
N TYR A 228 11.38 -4.60 3.89
CA TYR A 228 10.95 -5.94 4.22
C TYR A 228 9.72 -5.84 5.12
N SER A 229 8.59 -6.34 4.65
CA SER A 229 7.32 -6.32 5.40
C SER A 229 6.86 -7.74 5.72
N LEU A 230 6.68 -8.05 7.00
CA LEU A 230 6.26 -9.35 7.50
C LEU A 230 4.75 -9.36 7.72
N TYR A 231 4.07 -10.36 7.17
CA TYR A 231 2.64 -10.57 7.31
C TYR A 231 2.32 -11.95 7.89
N GLY A 232 1.30 -12.00 8.73
CA GLY A 232 0.63 -13.23 9.14
C GLY A 232 -0.49 -13.58 8.16
N MET A 233 -0.51 -14.84 7.70
CA MET A 233 -1.61 -15.38 6.92
C MET A 233 -2.69 -15.91 7.87
N LEU A 234 -3.89 -15.32 7.81
CA LEU A 234 -5.05 -15.86 8.52
C LEU A 234 -5.52 -17.15 7.84
N SER A 235 -5.80 -18.17 8.65
CA SER A 235 -6.47 -19.38 8.21
C SER A 235 -7.98 -19.17 8.31
N PHE A 236 -8.71 -19.32 7.19
CA PHE A 236 -10.17 -19.34 7.23
C PHE A 236 -10.66 -20.79 7.37
N HIS A 237 -11.49 -21.02 8.38
CA HIS A 237 -12.23 -22.27 8.52
C HIS A 237 -13.50 -22.18 7.69
N TYR A 238 -13.57 -22.89 6.57
CA TYR A 238 -14.82 -23.08 5.83
C TYR A 238 -15.42 -24.44 6.19
N GLU A 239 -16.52 -24.44 6.93
CA GLU A 239 -17.26 -25.66 7.22
C GLU A 239 -18.32 -25.88 6.12
N LEU A 240 -18.06 -26.82 5.21
CA LEU A 240 -19.06 -27.23 4.22
C LEU A 240 -20.09 -28.13 4.92
N THR A 241 -21.30 -27.60 5.07
CA THR A 241 -22.46 -28.18 5.78
C THR A 241 -22.96 -29.53 5.26
N PHE A 242 -22.35 -30.11 4.22
CA PHE A 242 -22.76 -31.39 3.64
C PHE A 242 -21.79 -32.56 3.87
N SER A 243 -20.60 -32.35 4.45
CA SER A 243 -19.65 -33.47 4.65
C SER A 243 -18.68 -33.35 5.81
N HIS A 244 -18.78 -32.34 6.70
CA HIS A 244 -17.73 -32.08 7.72
C HIS A 244 -16.31 -32.08 7.12
N LEU A 245 -16.17 -31.58 5.89
CA LEU A 245 -14.88 -31.32 5.29
C LEU A 245 -14.48 -29.88 5.63
N VAL A 246 -13.51 -29.74 6.52
CA VAL A 246 -12.85 -28.45 6.81
C VAL A 246 -11.78 -28.23 5.74
N ILE A 247 -11.97 -27.21 4.90
CA ILE A 247 -10.93 -26.78 3.95
C ILE A 247 -10.20 -25.59 4.59
N LEU A 248 -8.91 -25.78 4.88
CA LEU A 248 -8.01 -24.68 5.21
C LEU A 248 -7.61 -23.99 3.89
N ALA A 249 -8.21 -22.83 3.62
CA ALA A 249 -7.89 -22.03 2.45
C ALA A 249 -7.13 -20.75 2.88
N TRP A 250 -5.99 -20.51 2.25
CA TRP A 250 -5.18 -19.31 2.47
C TRP A 250 -5.67 -18.17 1.58
N THR A 251 -5.75 -16.96 2.12
CA THR A 251 -6.13 -15.80 1.31
C THR A 251 -4.98 -15.34 0.41
N THR A 252 -5.25 -15.34 -0.90
CA THR A 252 -4.40 -14.65 -1.87
C THR A 252 -4.61 -13.14 -1.85
N ASP A 253 -5.68 -12.67 -1.21
CA ASP A 253 -5.97 -11.24 -1.06
C ASP A 253 -5.06 -10.61 0.00
N ILE A 254 -4.15 -9.76 -0.46
CA ILE A 254 -3.21 -9.01 0.38
C ILE A 254 -3.94 -8.15 1.41
N SER A 255 -5.12 -7.63 1.06
CA SER A 255 -5.89 -6.77 1.96
C SER A 255 -6.50 -7.51 3.15
N GLN A 256 -6.49 -8.84 3.11
CA GLN A 256 -6.92 -9.70 4.23
C GLN A 256 -5.75 -10.22 5.06
N ARG A 257 -4.51 -9.92 4.70
CA ARG A 257 -3.33 -10.28 5.49
C ARG A 257 -3.10 -9.27 6.60
N THR A 258 -2.68 -9.74 7.76
CA THR A 258 -2.35 -8.87 8.89
C THR A 258 -0.86 -8.55 8.86
N ILE A 259 -0.52 -7.28 8.69
CA ILE A 259 0.88 -6.84 8.81
C ILE A 259 1.33 -7.01 10.27
N ILE A 260 2.50 -7.60 10.47
CA ILE A 260 3.08 -7.83 11.80
C ILE A 260 4.19 -6.80 12.04
N ALA A 261 5.06 -6.58 11.05
CA ALA A 261 6.21 -5.70 11.17
C ALA A 261 6.69 -5.24 9.80
N PHE A 262 7.46 -4.16 9.79
CA PHE A 262 8.22 -3.74 8.61
C PHE A 262 9.61 -3.23 8.99
N SER A 263 10.59 -3.34 8.10
CA SER A 263 11.98 -2.94 8.32
C SER A 263 12.64 -2.51 7.01
N SER A 264 13.49 -1.49 7.04
CA SER A 264 14.39 -1.18 5.91
C SER A 264 15.63 -2.07 5.89
N GLU A 265 15.93 -2.74 7.02
CA GLU A 265 17.05 -3.65 7.17
C GLU A 265 16.62 -5.09 6.92
N TYR A 266 17.47 -5.86 6.25
CA TYR A 266 17.23 -7.28 5.95
C TYR A 266 17.30 -8.19 7.17
N ASN A 267 17.85 -7.72 8.29
CA ASN A 267 17.93 -8.41 9.57
C ASN A 267 17.21 -7.61 10.64
N PHE A 268 16.14 -8.16 11.20
CA PHE A 268 15.31 -7.46 12.17
C PHE A 268 14.64 -8.43 13.15
N GLN A 269 14.25 -7.89 14.30
CA GLN A 269 13.62 -8.66 15.37
C GLN A 269 12.12 -8.37 15.43
N VAL A 270 11.32 -9.42 15.62
CA VAL A 270 9.86 -9.35 15.68
C VAL A 270 9.32 -10.19 16.81
N ARG A 271 8.13 -9.83 17.28
CA ARG A 271 7.27 -10.69 18.08
C ARG A 271 6.04 -11.05 17.25
N LEU A 272 5.58 -12.27 17.42
CA LEU A 272 4.53 -12.85 16.59
C LEU A 272 3.25 -13.01 17.40
N PRO A 273 2.07 -12.89 16.76
CA PRO A 273 0.82 -13.33 17.37
C PRO A 273 0.83 -14.83 17.62
N ALA A 274 -0.07 -15.28 18.51
CA ALA A 274 -0.29 -16.71 18.68
C ALA A 274 -0.74 -17.34 17.35
N GLY A 275 -0.31 -18.59 17.12
CA GLY A 275 -0.76 -19.36 15.97
C GLY A 275 -2.18 -19.89 16.16
N ASP A 276 -2.59 -20.75 15.23
CA ASP A 276 -3.90 -21.40 15.27
C ASP A 276 -4.20 -22.11 16.60
N ASN A 277 -5.45 -22.12 17.05
CA ASN A 277 -5.82 -22.60 18.39
C ASN A 277 -5.57 -24.10 18.61
N GLU A 278 -5.62 -24.90 17.55
CA GLU A 278 -5.42 -26.35 17.65
C GLU A 278 -3.95 -26.72 17.48
N THR A 279 -3.28 -26.06 16.54
CA THR A 279 -1.92 -26.44 16.11
C THR A 279 -0.82 -25.51 16.63
N SER A 280 -1.19 -24.35 17.16
CA SER A 280 -0.33 -23.21 17.48
C SER A 280 0.53 -22.75 16.30
N LEU A 281 0.16 -23.14 15.08
CA LEU A 281 0.93 -22.87 13.88
C LEU A 281 0.57 -21.51 13.29
N LEU A 282 1.57 -20.68 13.07
CA LEU A 282 1.46 -19.40 12.39
C LEU A 282 2.17 -19.46 11.04
N ASN A 283 1.43 -19.16 9.97
CA ASN A 283 1.98 -19.06 8.62
C ASN A 283 2.37 -17.63 8.31
N LEU A 284 3.58 -17.48 7.80
CA LEU A 284 4.23 -16.19 7.63
C LEU A 284 4.67 -16.00 6.18
N VAL A 285 4.57 -14.75 5.75
CA VAL A 285 5.01 -14.33 4.43
C VAL A 285 5.77 -13.01 4.55
N VAL A 286 6.91 -12.94 3.88
CA VAL A 286 7.70 -11.71 3.78
C VAL A 286 7.52 -11.11 2.40
N TYR A 287 7.26 -9.82 2.36
CA TYR A 287 7.29 -9.02 1.15
C TYR A 287 8.63 -8.30 1.11
N VAL A 288 9.40 -8.57 0.06
CA VAL A 288 10.63 -7.84 -0.26
C VAL A 288 10.29 -6.88 -1.37
N ARG A 289 10.40 -5.58 -1.09
CA ARG A 289 9.94 -4.53 -1.99
C ARG A 289 11.12 -3.70 -2.50
N ASP A 290 11.12 -3.38 -3.79
CA ASP A 290 12.06 -2.43 -4.38
C ASP A 290 11.61 -0.97 -4.21
N VAL A 291 12.43 -0.02 -4.66
CA VAL A 291 12.14 1.43 -4.57
C VAL A 291 11.00 1.88 -5.49
N VAL A 292 10.66 1.10 -6.52
CA VAL A 292 9.57 1.37 -7.48
C VAL A 292 8.25 0.71 -7.04
N GLY A 293 8.27 -0.06 -5.96
CA GLY A 293 7.12 -0.72 -5.36
C GLY A 293 6.84 -2.14 -5.85
N SER A 294 7.69 -2.75 -6.68
CA SER A 294 7.51 -4.17 -7.04
C SER A 294 7.85 -5.06 -5.86
N VAL A 295 7.11 -6.15 -5.70
CA VAL A 295 7.19 -7.01 -4.52
C VAL A 295 7.50 -8.45 -4.94
N THR A 296 8.49 -9.04 -4.27
CA THR A 296 8.67 -10.49 -4.24
C THR A 296 8.08 -11.05 -2.96
N GLN A 297 7.14 -11.98 -3.12
CA GLN A 297 6.53 -12.72 -2.01
C GLN A 297 7.39 -13.93 -1.66
N VAL A 298 7.78 -14.04 -0.39
CA VAL A 298 8.55 -15.16 0.15
C VAL A 298 7.74 -15.84 1.25
N ASN A 299 7.29 -17.07 0.99
CA ASN A 299 6.72 -17.89 2.04
C ASN A 299 7.87 -18.42 2.90
N ILE A 300 7.84 -18.15 4.20
CA ILE A 300 8.85 -18.66 5.13
C ILE A 300 8.28 -19.82 5.93
N SER A 301 9.15 -20.53 6.65
CA SER A 301 8.73 -21.63 7.52
C SER A 301 7.65 -21.19 8.51
N SER A 302 6.63 -22.03 8.66
CA SER A 302 5.62 -21.86 9.71
C SER A 302 6.25 -21.92 11.10
N VAL A 303 5.74 -21.12 12.03
CA VAL A 303 6.29 -20.97 13.38
C VAL A 303 5.23 -21.37 14.39
N ASN A 304 5.62 -22.13 15.40
CA ASN A 304 4.74 -22.45 16.52
C ASN A 304 4.80 -21.33 17.56
N VAL A 305 3.69 -20.61 17.76
CA VAL A 305 3.60 -19.51 18.71
C VAL A 305 2.44 -19.75 19.66
N ILE A 306 2.75 -19.92 20.93
CA ILE A 306 1.76 -20.19 21.98
C ILE A 306 1.36 -18.87 22.67
N ALA A 307 0.05 -18.72 22.93
CA ALA A 307 -0.47 -17.61 23.70
C ALA A 307 0.02 -17.66 25.16
N ASP A 308 0.49 -16.53 25.69
CA ASP A 308 0.93 -16.42 27.08
C ASP A 308 -0.25 -16.04 27.99
N LEU A 309 -1.20 -16.99 28.14
CA LEU A 309 -2.45 -16.77 28.88
C LEU A 309 -2.23 -16.32 30.33
N VAL A 310 -1.13 -16.74 30.96
CA VAL A 310 -0.78 -16.31 32.33
C VAL A 310 -0.47 -14.81 32.35
N VAL A 311 0.36 -14.33 31.44
CA VAL A 311 0.72 -12.90 31.36
C VAL A 311 -0.46 -12.05 30.90
N ILE A 312 -1.33 -12.59 30.04
CA ILE A 312 -2.55 -11.92 29.59
C ILE A 312 -3.57 -11.79 30.73
N ASN A 313 -3.82 -12.85 31.48
CA ASN A 313 -4.74 -12.80 32.62
C ASN A 313 -4.21 -11.88 33.73
N ASP A 314 -2.90 -11.89 34.01
CA ASP A 314 -2.27 -10.90 34.91
C ASP A 314 -2.50 -9.46 34.44
N LEU A 315 -2.47 -9.20 33.13
CA LEU A 315 -2.78 -7.88 32.57
C LEU A 315 -4.26 -7.52 32.78
N ILE A 316 -5.18 -8.44 32.47
CA ILE A 316 -6.63 -8.23 32.66
C ILE A 316 -6.93 -7.90 34.12
N ASP A 317 -6.38 -8.66 35.05
CA ASP A 317 -6.57 -8.48 36.49
C ASP A 317 -6.02 -7.13 36.96
N LYS A 318 -4.82 -6.75 36.52
CA LYS A 318 -4.19 -5.48 36.92
C LYS A 318 -4.91 -4.26 36.37
N VAL A 319 -5.37 -4.32 35.12
CA VAL A 319 -6.15 -3.23 34.50
C VAL A 319 -7.51 -3.10 35.18
N THR A 320 -8.22 -4.21 35.39
CA THR A 320 -9.56 -4.21 35.97
C THR A 320 -9.56 -3.71 37.41
N ASN A 321 -8.56 -4.10 38.20
CA ASN A 321 -8.43 -3.68 39.59
C ASN A 321 -7.72 -2.33 39.77
N SER A 322 -7.42 -1.59 38.68
CA SER A 322 -6.72 -0.30 38.70
C SER A 322 -5.43 -0.35 39.54
N SER A 323 -4.65 -1.42 39.40
CA SER A 323 -3.44 -1.66 40.20
C SER A 323 -2.35 -0.64 39.87
N SER A 324 -1.77 -0.01 40.91
CA SER A 324 -0.61 0.90 40.78
C SER A 324 0.66 0.21 40.26
N THR A 325 0.67 -1.12 40.17
CA THR A 325 1.81 -1.93 39.70
C THR A 325 1.68 -2.45 38.27
N ILE A 326 0.73 -1.91 37.48
CA ILE A 326 0.50 -2.33 36.09
C ILE A 326 1.77 -2.29 35.22
N THR A 327 2.72 -1.40 35.54
CA THR A 327 4.01 -1.24 34.86
C THR A 327 4.94 -2.45 34.99
N ASN A 328 4.72 -3.35 35.96
CA ASN A 328 5.51 -4.57 36.13
C ASN A 328 5.10 -5.69 35.17
N ASN A 329 3.96 -5.58 34.49
CA ASN A 329 3.54 -6.58 33.51
C ASN A 329 4.44 -6.52 32.25
N ALA A 330 4.84 -7.68 31.73
CA ALA A 330 5.78 -7.78 30.61
C ALA A 330 5.23 -7.15 29.32
N ILE A 331 3.94 -7.31 29.02
CA ILE A 331 3.27 -6.71 27.86
C ILE A 331 3.28 -5.18 27.99
N VAL A 332 2.98 -4.66 29.18
CA VAL A 332 2.96 -3.20 29.42
C VAL A 332 4.32 -2.57 29.19
N ARG A 333 5.41 -3.24 29.59
CA ARG A 333 6.77 -2.78 29.32
C ARG A 333 7.07 -2.73 27.82
N LEU A 334 6.59 -3.70 27.05
CA LEU A 334 6.75 -3.73 25.59
C LEU A 334 5.93 -2.62 24.91
N LEU A 335 4.67 -2.43 25.32
CA LEU A 335 3.80 -1.36 24.83
C LEU A 335 4.38 0.03 25.14
N SER A 336 5.06 0.19 26.29
CA SER A 336 5.69 1.44 26.69
C SER A 336 6.98 1.76 25.92
N SER A 337 7.44 0.89 25.01
CA SER A 337 8.66 1.13 24.24
C SER A 337 8.55 2.29 23.23
N GLY A 338 7.33 2.64 22.82
CA GLY A 338 7.07 3.64 21.77
C GLY A 338 7.52 3.22 20.37
N ASN A 339 8.09 2.03 20.20
CA ASN A 339 8.47 1.48 18.91
C ASN A 339 7.22 0.97 18.20
N GLN A 340 6.90 1.52 17.02
CA GLN A 340 5.68 1.19 16.27
C GLN A 340 5.53 -0.30 15.99
N ASN A 341 6.62 -0.99 15.59
CA ASN A 341 6.59 -2.43 15.35
C ASN A 341 6.26 -3.18 16.64
N VAL A 342 6.95 -2.87 17.75
CA VAL A 342 6.70 -3.55 19.03
C VAL A 342 5.28 -3.30 19.53
N VAL A 343 4.80 -2.06 19.48
CA VAL A 343 3.46 -1.70 19.93
C VAL A 343 2.40 -2.34 19.04
N GLY A 344 2.56 -2.27 17.71
CA GLY A 344 1.65 -2.90 16.74
C GLY A 344 1.59 -4.42 16.92
N GLN A 345 2.74 -5.09 17.03
CA GLN A 345 2.83 -6.53 17.30
C GLN A 345 2.07 -6.91 18.56
N MET A 346 2.31 -6.22 19.68
CA MET A 346 1.66 -6.54 20.95
C MET A 346 0.16 -6.28 20.92
N ILE A 347 -0.29 -5.21 20.27
CA ILE A 347 -1.71 -4.91 20.20
C ILE A 347 -2.44 -5.87 19.29
N ILE A 348 -1.90 -6.19 18.11
CA ILE A 348 -2.48 -7.20 17.21
C ILE A 348 -2.60 -8.53 17.94
N SER A 349 -1.50 -9.00 18.53
CA SER A 349 -1.44 -10.29 19.22
C SER A 349 -2.44 -10.34 20.38
N LEU A 350 -2.44 -9.33 21.25
CA LEU A 350 -3.35 -9.30 22.40
C LEU A 350 -4.81 -9.13 21.98
N SER A 351 -5.09 -8.32 20.95
CA SER A 351 -6.47 -8.13 20.48
C SER A 351 -7.05 -9.41 19.91
N GLN A 352 -6.25 -10.22 19.22
CA GLN A 352 -6.68 -11.53 18.73
C GLN A 352 -7.09 -12.45 19.89
N GLU A 353 -6.26 -12.54 20.94
CA GLU A 353 -6.59 -13.31 22.16
C GLU A 353 -7.85 -12.78 22.87
N LEU A 354 -7.98 -11.45 23.00
CA LEU A 354 -9.17 -10.84 23.61
C LEU A 354 -10.43 -11.06 22.76
N ASN A 355 -10.30 -11.15 21.44
CA ASN A 355 -11.40 -11.44 20.53
C ASN A 355 -11.82 -12.91 20.65
N GLN A 356 -10.87 -13.82 20.80
CA GLN A 356 -11.14 -15.23 21.10
C GLN A 356 -11.85 -15.41 22.45
N MET A 357 -11.29 -14.83 23.52
CA MET A 357 -11.92 -14.87 24.85
C MET A 357 -13.36 -14.32 24.82
N ASN A 358 -13.61 -13.25 24.05
CA ASN A 358 -14.97 -12.74 23.87
C ASN A 358 -15.90 -13.76 23.19
N GLY A 359 -15.42 -14.46 22.16
CA GLY A 359 -16.17 -15.53 21.49
C GLY A 359 -16.50 -16.70 22.42
N GLU A 360 -15.54 -17.12 23.24
CA GLU A 360 -15.73 -18.16 24.26
C GLU A 360 -16.76 -17.74 25.33
N ASN A 361 -16.65 -16.50 25.83
CA ASN A 361 -17.60 -15.95 26.81
C ASN A 361 -19.01 -15.82 26.22
N LEU A 362 -19.13 -15.44 24.95
CA LEU A 362 -20.41 -15.41 24.23
C LEU A 362 -21.03 -16.81 24.14
N ASN A 363 -20.26 -17.82 23.72
CA ASN A 363 -20.75 -19.19 23.61
C ASN A 363 -21.16 -19.76 24.99
N LYS A 364 -20.38 -19.46 26.03
CA LYS A 364 -20.69 -19.82 27.42
C LYS A 364 -21.99 -19.16 27.88
N ALA A 365 -22.19 -17.87 27.59
CA ALA A 365 -23.43 -17.15 27.91
C ALA A 365 -24.65 -17.75 27.20
N ILE A 366 -24.53 -18.06 25.91
CA ILE A 366 -25.59 -18.71 25.11
C ILE A 366 -25.94 -20.09 25.69
N SER A 367 -24.93 -20.90 25.99
CA SER A 367 -25.13 -22.22 26.61
C SER A 367 -25.76 -22.15 28.01
N SER A 368 -25.61 -21.00 28.69
CA SER A 368 -26.19 -20.74 30.02
C SER A 368 -27.62 -20.19 29.98
N GLY A 369 -28.22 -20.10 28.78
CA GLY A 369 -29.61 -19.69 28.57
C GLY A 369 -29.82 -18.20 28.25
N ILE A 370 -28.75 -17.45 27.95
CA ILE A 370 -28.87 -16.05 27.52
C ILE A 370 -29.08 -16.01 26.00
N SER A 371 -30.09 -15.26 25.54
CA SER A 371 -30.34 -15.12 24.10
C SER A 371 -29.17 -14.40 23.42
N ALA A 372 -28.69 -14.94 22.29
CA ALA A 372 -27.67 -14.28 21.47
C ALA A 372 -28.10 -12.87 21.03
N VAL A 373 -29.40 -12.61 20.88
CA VAL A 373 -29.95 -11.29 20.53
C VAL A 373 -29.76 -10.28 21.66
N ASP A 374 -29.74 -10.73 22.92
CA ASP A 374 -29.64 -9.83 24.08
C ASP A 374 -28.18 -9.39 24.34
N ILE A 375 -27.20 -10.10 23.77
CA ILE A 375 -25.77 -9.91 24.05
C ILE A 375 -24.90 -9.65 22.81
N SER A 376 -25.46 -9.77 21.60
CA SER A 376 -24.77 -9.43 20.36
C SER A 376 -25.13 -8.03 19.88
N VAL A 377 -24.13 -7.32 19.34
CA VAL A 377 -24.36 -6.09 18.58
C VAL A 377 -24.66 -6.51 17.13
N SER A 378 -25.94 -6.59 16.81
CA SER A 378 -26.43 -6.90 15.45
C SER A 378 -25.83 -5.95 14.41
N SER A 379 -25.30 -6.50 13.32
CA SER A 379 -24.85 -5.70 12.18
C SER A 379 -26.04 -5.07 11.45
N LEU A 380 -25.80 -3.98 10.73
CA LEU A 380 -26.82 -3.35 9.88
C LEU A 380 -27.27 -4.31 8.78
N GLY A 381 -28.40 -5.00 9.01
CA GLY A 381 -29.05 -5.87 8.04
C GLY A 381 -29.50 -7.23 8.58
N SER A 382 -29.13 -7.62 9.80
CA SER A 382 -29.59 -8.89 10.37
C SER A 382 -31.06 -8.80 10.79
N GLN A 383 -31.93 -9.64 10.20
CA GLN A 383 -33.29 -9.83 10.68
C GLN A 383 -33.27 -10.27 12.15
N SER A 384 -34.06 -9.59 12.98
CA SER A 384 -34.30 -9.93 14.38
C SER A 384 -34.69 -11.40 14.51
N LEU A 385 -33.81 -12.23 15.06
CA LEU A 385 -34.15 -13.60 15.47
C LEU A 385 -35.24 -13.54 16.55
N GLN A 386 -36.33 -14.28 16.36
CA GLN A 386 -37.51 -14.22 17.23
C GLN A 386 -37.18 -14.61 18.67
N GLN A 387 -37.54 -13.73 19.61
CA GLN A 387 -37.47 -14.00 21.05
C GLN A 387 -38.42 -15.14 21.42
N THR A 388 -37.86 -16.24 21.93
CA THR A 388 -38.60 -17.19 22.75
C THR A 388 -38.35 -16.81 24.21
N SER A 389 -39.42 -16.59 24.97
CA SER A 389 -39.37 -16.22 26.39
C SER A 389 -38.78 -17.37 27.22
N ILE A 390 -37.45 -17.39 27.36
CA ILE A 390 -36.75 -18.26 28.28
C ILE A 390 -36.49 -17.45 29.56
N LEU A 391 -36.68 -18.09 30.72
CA LEU A 391 -36.27 -17.55 32.02
C LEU A 391 -34.81 -17.10 31.95
N LEU A 392 -34.58 -15.78 32.00
CA LEU A 392 -33.26 -15.18 32.00
C LEU A 392 -32.47 -15.66 33.22
N ASN A 393 -31.34 -16.34 32.98
CA ASN A 393 -30.42 -16.72 34.02
C ASN A 393 -29.62 -15.48 34.47
N GLU A 394 -30.18 -14.74 35.44
CA GLU A 394 -29.60 -13.49 35.95
C GLU A 394 -28.14 -13.65 36.42
N SER A 395 -27.82 -14.79 37.04
CA SER A 395 -26.45 -15.07 37.50
C SER A 395 -25.45 -15.19 36.34
N ALA A 396 -25.86 -15.87 35.26
CA ALA A 396 -25.04 -15.97 34.05
C ALA A 396 -24.89 -14.61 33.36
N LEU A 397 -25.93 -13.78 33.36
CA LEU A 397 -25.90 -12.45 32.76
C LEU A 397 -24.95 -11.50 33.52
N VAL A 398 -24.98 -11.54 34.86
CA VAL A 398 -24.04 -10.77 35.69
C VAL A 398 -22.60 -11.22 35.45
N ASN A 399 -22.34 -12.52 35.36
CA ASN A 399 -21.00 -13.03 35.07
C ASN A 399 -20.52 -12.61 33.66
N TYR A 400 -21.37 -12.75 32.65
CA TYR A 400 -21.07 -12.30 31.28
C TYR A 400 -20.76 -10.81 31.23
N ASN A 401 -21.57 -9.96 31.86
CA ASN A 401 -21.31 -8.52 31.91
C ASN A 401 -20.02 -8.17 32.64
N THR A 402 -19.64 -8.94 33.66
CA THR A 402 -18.37 -8.75 34.38
C THR A 402 -17.17 -9.08 33.49
N GLU A 403 -17.22 -10.21 32.79
CA GLU A 403 -16.22 -10.63 31.80
C GLU A 403 -16.16 -9.65 30.60
N LEU A 404 -17.30 -9.14 30.14
CA LEU A 404 -17.39 -8.14 29.07
C LEU A 404 -16.69 -6.83 29.47
N ASN A 405 -16.97 -6.34 30.68
CA ASN A 405 -16.41 -5.10 31.20
C ASN A 405 -14.90 -5.21 31.45
N SER A 406 -14.38 -6.36 31.91
CA SER A 406 -12.94 -6.54 32.09
C SER A 406 -12.20 -6.47 30.74
N LEU A 407 -12.71 -7.14 29.71
CA LEU A 407 -12.14 -7.11 28.35
C LEU A 407 -12.28 -5.72 27.69
N ALA A 408 -13.35 -4.98 27.98
CA ALA A 408 -13.53 -3.59 27.52
C ALA A 408 -12.51 -2.64 28.18
N ASN A 409 -12.27 -2.77 29.49
CA ASN A 409 -11.28 -1.98 30.22
C ASN A 409 -9.86 -2.18 29.67
N VAL A 410 -9.51 -3.42 29.31
CA VAL A 410 -8.21 -3.72 28.68
C VAL A 410 -8.11 -3.03 27.32
N ARG A 411 -9.14 -3.07 26.47
CA ARG A 411 -9.13 -2.36 25.18
C ARG A 411 -8.97 -0.85 25.33
N ASP A 412 -9.69 -0.26 26.29
CA ASP A 412 -9.57 1.15 26.65
C ASP A 412 -8.14 1.53 27.06
N TYR A 413 -7.45 0.62 27.73
CA TYR A 413 -6.05 0.80 28.11
C TYR A 413 -5.11 0.66 26.89
N LEU A 414 -5.27 -0.40 26.08
CA LEU A 414 -4.42 -0.67 24.91
C LEU A 414 -4.48 0.44 23.85
N VAL A 415 -5.66 1.00 23.62
CA VAL A 415 -5.86 2.09 22.65
C VAL A 415 -4.94 3.28 22.90
N THR A 416 -4.61 3.57 24.16
CA THR A 416 -3.75 4.71 24.53
C THR A 416 -2.32 4.60 24.01
N PHE A 417 -1.86 3.39 23.70
CA PHE A 417 -0.51 3.17 23.16
C PHE A 417 -0.41 3.43 21.65
N ILE A 418 -1.52 3.35 20.91
CA ILE A 418 -1.53 3.66 19.46
C ILE A 418 -1.66 5.15 19.21
N THR A 419 -2.45 5.85 20.01
CA THR A 419 -2.78 7.26 19.77
C THR A 419 -1.56 8.18 19.74
N ASN A 420 -0.44 7.76 20.36
CA ASN A 420 0.79 8.55 20.43
C ASN A 420 1.90 8.07 19.50
N LEU A 421 1.66 7.04 18.67
CA LEU A 421 2.68 6.58 17.73
C LEU A 421 2.95 7.64 16.67
N LEU A 422 4.18 7.72 16.17
CA LEU A 422 4.47 8.58 15.03
C LEU A 422 3.80 8.02 13.77
N ILE A 423 3.67 8.81 12.71
CA ILE A 423 3.26 8.33 11.39
C ILE A 423 4.40 8.68 10.43
N THR A 424 5.17 7.68 10.03
CA THR A 424 6.45 7.89 9.33
C THR A 424 6.43 7.47 7.86
N THR A 425 5.72 6.40 7.53
CA THR A 425 5.70 5.77 6.20
C THR A 425 4.31 5.19 5.89
N SER A 426 4.08 4.74 4.65
CA SER A 426 2.89 3.95 4.31
C SER A 426 2.76 2.71 5.20
N ASN A 427 3.83 1.95 5.40
CA ASN A 427 3.83 0.78 6.29
C ASN A 427 3.49 1.14 7.75
N SER A 428 3.88 2.34 8.23
CA SER A 428 3.42 2.84 9.54
C SER A 428 1.91 3.09 9.58
N ILE A 429 1.32 3.60 8.49
CA ILE A 429 -0.13 3.78 8.41
C ILE A 429 -0.82 2.42 8.41
N ILE A 430 -0.38 1.50 7.55
CA ILE A 430 -0.90 0.13 7.43
C ILE A 430 -0.81 -0.60 8.79
N LEU A 431 0.34 -0.60 9.46
CA LEU A 431 0.49 -1.28 10.75
C LEU A 431 -0.48 -0.75 11.82
N GLN A 432 -0.64 0.57 11.89
CA GLN A 432 -1.49 1.18 12.88
C GLN A 432 -2.97 1.01 12.56
N SER A 433 -3.39 1.16 11.29
CA SER A 433 -4.76 0.86 10.89
C SER A 433 -5.11 -0.61 11.14
N SER A 434 -4.19 -1.53 10.88
CA SER A 434 -4.38 -2.97 11.13
C SER A 434 -4.58 -3.24 12.62
N SER A 435 -3.73 -2.62 13.46
CA SER A 435 -3.86 -2.72 14.91
C SER A 435 -5.19 -2.18 15.43
N LEU A 436 -5.70 -1.08 14.86
CA LEU A 436 -7.01 -0.52 15.20
C LEU A 436 -8.17 -1.41 14.74
N VAL A 437 -8.06 -2.06 13.58
CA VAL A 437 -9.05 -3.05 13.13
C VAL A 437 -9.16 -4.20 14.13
N GLN A 438 -8.03 -4.77 14.55
CA GLN A 438 -8.01 -5.87 15.52
C GLN A 438 -8.60 -5.46 16.87
N LEU A 439 -8.24 -4.27 17.37
CA LEU A 439 -8.79 -3.72 18.62
C LEU A 439 -10.30 -3.49 18.57
N THR A 440 -10.83 -3.07 17.42
CA THR A 440 -12.23 -2.68 17.26
C THR A 440 -13.15 -3.81 16.81
N GLN A 441 -12.62 -5.00 16.52
CA GLN A 441 -13.40 -6.12 16.00
C GLN A 441 -14.50 -6.58 16.96
N ALA A 442 -14.23 -6.63 18.27
CA ALA A 442 -15.25 -6.93 19.29
C ALA A 442 -16.11 -5.69 19.60
N THR A 443 -17.09 -5.42 18.74
CA THR A 443 -17.95 -4.23 18.80
C THR A 443 -18.71 -4.09 20.12
N ASN A 444 -19.11 -5.20 20.75
CA ASN A 444 -19.78 -5.24 22.06
C ASN A 444 -18.90 -4.75 23.23
N GLN A 445 -17.59 -4.57 23.01
CA GLN A 445 -16.62 -4.17 24.03
C GLN A 445 -16.08 -2.75 23.82
N LEU A 446 -16.58 -2.01 22.82
CA LEU A 446 -16.11 -0.65 22.53
C LEU A 446 -16.81 0.38 23.42
N THR A 447 -16.08 0.93 24.37
CA THR A 447 -16.57 2.03 25.22
C THR A 447 -16.62 3.35 24.45
N ARG A 448 -17.32 4.35 25.00
CA ARG A 448 -17.29 5.73 24.47
C ARG A 448 -15.86 6.29 24.37
N LYS A 449 -14.98 5.95 25.32
CA LYS A 449 -13.59 6.40 25.34
C LYS A 449 -12.81 5.78 24.17
N THR A 450 -12.91 4.46 23.99
CA THR A 450 -12.32 3.76 22.85
C THR A 450 -12.84 4.34 21.52
N LEU A 451 -14.15 4.52 21.37
CA LEU A 451 -14.73 5.08 20.14
C LEU A 451 -14.16 6.46 19.82
N MET A 452 -14.00 7.34 20.81
CA MET A 452 -13.44 8.68 20.60
C MET A 452 -11.98 8.63 20.18
N LEU A 453 -11.15 7.86 20.91
CA LEU A 453 -9.71 7.77 20.66
C LEU A 453 -9.41 7.11 19.31
N VAL A 454 -10.10 6.02 18.99
CA VAL A 454 -9.92 5.32 17.71
C VAL A 454 -10.47 6.14 16.55
N SER A 455 -11.60 6.83 16.70
CA SER A 455 -12.12 7.72 15.65
C SER A 455 -11.15 8.85 15.34
N ASN A 456 -10.57 9.49 16.36
CA ASN A 456 -9.56 10.53 16.17
C ASN A 456 -8.33 9.96 15.45
N ARG A 457 -7.89 8.76 15.87
CA ARG A 457 -6.70 8.14 15.26
C ARG A 457 -6.93 7.69 13.82
N CYS A 458 -8.08 7.10 13.51
CA CYS A 458 -8.43 6.73 12.12
C CYS A 458 -8.52 7.99 11.24
N TYR A 459 -8.99 9.13 11.76
CA TYR A 459 -8.93 10.43 11.06
C TYR A 459 -7.48 10.89 10.79
N GLU A 460 -6.61 10.90 11.81
CA GLU A 460 -5.20 11.27 11.66
C GLU A 460 -4.47 10.41 10.62
N LEU A 461 -4.69 9.09 10.66
CA LEU A 461 -4.11 8.15 9.70
C LEU A 461 -4.64 8.39 8.28
N SER A 462 -5.93 8.72 8.14
CA SER A 462 -6.54 9.04 6.84
C SER A 462 -5.98 10.35 6.27
N ALA A 463 -5.79 11.36 7.11
CA ALA A 463 -5.17 12.63 6.72
C ALA A 463 -3.70 12.43 6.32
N ALA A 464 -2.95 11.59 7.05
CA ALA A 464 -1.57 11.25 6.70
C ALA A 464 -1.50 10.47 5.38
N LEU A 465 -2.41 9.53 5.15
CA LEU A 465 -2.51 8.79 3.89
C LEU A 465 -2.78 9.74 2.72
N TYR A 466 -3.73 10.66 2.88
CA TYR A 466 -4.01 11.70 1.89
C TYR A 466 -2.81 12.63 1.66
N ALA A 467 -1.99 12.93 2.67
CA ALA A 467 -0.81 13.78 2.47
C ALA A 467 0.29 13.09 1.63
N ILE A 468 0.31 11.76 1.58
CA ILE A 468 1.36 10.98 0.90
C ILE A 468 0.84 10.18 -0.30
N PHE A 469 -0.46 10.24 -0.65
CA PHE A 469 -1.08 9.32 -1.61
C PHE A 469 -0.42 9.35 -2.99
N GLU A 470 0.07 10.51 -3.44
CA GLU A 470 0.76 10.66 -4.73
C GLU A 470 2.20 10.13 -4.73
N LYS A 471 2.73 9.77 -3.56
CA LYS A 471 4.13 9.37 -3.33
C LYS A 471 4.29 7.90 -2.93
N ILE A 472 3.19 7.17 -2.78
CA ILE A 472 3.18 5.77 -2.38
C ILE A 472 2.58 4.92 -3.51
N SER A 473 2.81 3.61 -3.48
CA SER A 473 2.20 2.72 -4.45
C SER A 473 0.69 2.63 -4.26
N TYR A 474 -0.02 2.29 -5.34
CA TYR A 474 -1.47 2.10 -5.29
C TYR A 474 -1.85 0.98 -4.30
N GLU A 475 -1.04 -0.08 -4.23
CA GLU A 475 -1.24 -1.23 -3.35
C GLU A 475 -1.17 -0.83 -1.88
N ASP A 476 -0.22 0.03 -1.52
CA ASP A 476 -0.10 0.58 -0.16
C ASP A 476 -1.30 1.46 0.17
N ALA A 477 -1.69 2.33 -0.75
CA ALA A 477 -2.84 3.19 -0.58
C ALA A 477 -4.13 2.38 -0.40
N ARG A 478 -4.32 1.32 -1.20
CA ARG A 478 -5.43 0.40 -1.11
C ARG A 478 -5.44 -0.39 0.20
N SER A 479 -4.28 -0.93 0.61
CA SER A 479 -4.14 -1.68 1.86
C SER A 479 -4.48 -0.81 3.08
N ALA A 480 -3.89 0.39 3.16
CA ALA A 480 -4.19 1.36 4.22
C ALA A 480 -5.67 1.78 4.21
N SER A 481 -6.22 2.07 3.03
CA SER A 481 -7.63 2.49 2.88
C SER A 481 -8.61 1.40 3.32
N ASN A 482 -8.37 0.14 2.93
CA ASN A 482 -9.23 -0.97 3.33
C ASN A 482 -9.25 -1.17 4.85
N GLN A 483 -8.09 -1.06 5.51
CA GLN A 483 -8.02 -1.19 6.96
C GLN A 483 -8.65 0.00 7.68
N LEU A 484 -8.46 1.22 7.19
CA LEU A 484 -9.13 2.41 7.73
C LEU A 484 -10.65 2.34 7.55
N PHE A 485 -11.11 1.85 6.40
CA PHE A 485 -12.53 1.61 6.13
C PHE A 485 -13.11 0.54 7.07
N GLN A 486 -12.37 -0.54 7.32
CA GLN A 486 -12.78 -1.58 8.27
C GLN A 486 -12.79 -1.05 9.72
N CYS A 487 -11.79 -0.26 10.13
CA CYS A 487 -11.78 0.48 11.41
C CYS A 487 -13.08 1.30 11.54
N ALA A 488 -13.37 2.13 10.55
CA ALA A 488 -14.56 2.96 10.55
C ALA A 488 -15.83 2.10 10.68
N THR A 489 -15.96 1.05 9.86
CA THR A 489 -17.12 0.15 9.90
C THR A 489 -17.34 -0.46 11.29
N ASN A 490 -16.28 -0.91 11.97
CA ASN A 490 -16.37 -1.41 13.35
C ASN A 490 -16.91 -0.35 14.31
N LEU A 491 -16.42 0.90 14.23
CA LEU A 491 -16.90 2.01 15.06
C LEU A 491 -18.36 2.37 14.75
N LEU A 492 -18.75 2.32 13.47
CA LEU A 492 -20.10 2.65 13.04
C LEU A 492 -21.07 1.60 13.58
N ASN A 493 -20.78 0.31 13.46
CA ASN A 493 -21.62 -0.77 13.98
C ASN A 493 -22.03 -0.58 15.45
N VAL A 494 -21.18 0.07 16.27
CA VAL A 494 -21.51 0.40 17.66
C VAL A 494 -22.46 1.59 17.81
N LYS A 495 -22.27 2.66 17.01
CA LYS A 495 -23.11 3.88 17.10
C LYS A 495 -24.44 3.78 16.36
N TYR A 496 -24.51 2.93 15.35
CA TYR A 496 -25.51 3.04 14.30
C TYR A 496 -26.74 2.14 14.49
N ILE A 497 -26.98 1.67 15.71
CA ILE A 497 -28.34 1.40 16.21
C ILE A 497 -29.20 2.70 16.23
N ASN A 498 -28.60 3.91 16.22
CA ASN A 498 -29.35 5.17 16.37
C ASN A 498 -29.17 6.27 15.29
N LEU A 499 -28.39 6.11 14.21
CA LEU A 499 -28.09 7.27 13.31
C LEU A 499 -28.04 7.01 11.77
N VAL A 500 -28.20 5.78 11.23
CA VAL A 500 -27.76 5.48 9.82
C VAL A 500 -28.63 6.16 8.80
N LEU A 501 -29.87 6.43 9.17
CA LEU A 501 -30.81 7.10 8.28
C LEU A 501 -30.47 8.58 8.03
N SER A 502 -29.57 9.20 8.78
CA SER A 502 -29.27 10.64 8.64
C SER A 502 -28.06 10.96 7.75
N LEU A 503 -26.99 10.15 7.74
CA LEU A 503 -25.72 10.55 7.11
C LEU A 503 -25.52 10.02 5.69
N LEU A 504 -26.16 8.90 5.31
CA LEU A 504 -26.09 8.39 3.93
C LEU A 504 -26.95 9.18 2.93
N TYR A 505 -27.77 10.14 3.37
CA TYR A 505 -28.59 10.98 2.49
C TYR A 505 -27.93 12.33 2.15
N GLN A 506 -26.80 12.70 2.74
CA GLN A 506 -26.18 14.03 2.55
C GLN A 506 -24.94 14.07 1.66
N THR A 507 -24.37 12.94 1.24
CA THR A 507 -23.20 12.93 0.34
C THR A 507 -23.52 12.55 -1.11
N HIS A 508 -24.81 12.55 -1.50
CA HIS A 508 -25.23 12.41 -2.90
C HIS A 508 -26.04 13.59 -3.45
N ILE A 509 -26.04 14.73 -2.76
CA ILE A 509 -26.46 16.02 -3.33
C ILE A 509 -25.47 17.10 -2.87
N GLN A 510 -24.34 17.22 -3.58
CA GLN A 510 -23.76 18.48 -4.04
C GLN A 510 -22.69 18.23 -5.10
#